data_AF-A0A0G0JLT2-F1
#
_entry.id   AF-A0A0G0JLT2-F1
#
_cell.length_a   1.000
_cell.length_b   1.000
_cell.length_c   1.000
_cell.angle_alpha   90.00
_cell.angle_beta   90.00
_cell.angle_gamma   90.00
#
_symmetry.space_group_name_H-M   'P 1'
#
loop_
_entity.id
_entity.type
_entity.pdbx_description
1 polymer ?
#
loop_
_entity_poly.entity_id
_entity_poly.type
_entity_poly.pdbx_seq_one_letter_code
_entity_poly.pdbx_strand_id
1 'polypeptide(L)'
;MGWNCIGDNHLGDWGTQFGKLIVAILKWGGAEKDLDSYTIDDLEKLYVKFHKEAEKDDTLVEEAREWFSKLENKDPEARKIWEKVVEISLEEFRRVYELLNVSIDVANGESFYVDKTDDLIKIIEKKGLIVDSQGAKIIEFENMPPAILVKSNGATTYFTRDMATVKYRFDNWKPDLAIYEVGVDQLLHFSQVFETAKKMGWEPKEGFVHVAHGLLRWKGGKFSTRKGDTIHLSDVIDQAMDRARELARISKISKEMTNDEKEEMVKKVAIGAIKFNDLAQDPKKDIIFDWDKVMNLSGDSGPYLQYTYARCLSVLDKTKIKETKNIINIPEKINLEEEALIKELYKFEEKIIEAAERFSPAVIAEYLLGVARLFNEFYGKHRIIDQKEEVFRLFLVRTTVSVLAFGLELLGIEKIEKM
;
A
#
# COMPACT_ATOMS: atom_id res chain seq x y z
N MET A 1 -10.88 -11.32 12.60
CA MET A 1 -10.72 -12.45 11.66
C MET A 1 -9.79 -13.56 12.15
N GLY A 2 -8.82 -13.32 13.05
CA GLY A 2 -8.08 -14.39 13.75
C GLY A 2 -6.94 -15.04 12.96
N TRP A 3 -6.57 -14.48 11.80
CA TRP A 3 -5.43 -14.93 11.00
C TRP A 3 -4.09 -14.55 11.63
N ASN A 4 -3.09 -15.40 11.47
CA ASN A 4 -1.69 -15.04 11.67
C ASN A 4 -1.11 -14.57 10.33
N CYS A 5 -0.84 -13.28 10.21
CA CYS A 5 -0.40 -12.66 8.95
C CYS A 5 1.12 -12.52 8.90
N ILE A 6 1.71 -12.64 7.71
CA ILE A 6 3.09 -12.29 7.41
C ILE A 6 3.06 -11.25 6.29
N GLY A 7 3.49 -10.02 6.58
CA GLY A 7 3.69 -8.97 5.60
C GLY A 7 5.03 -9.15 4.87
N ASP A 8 4.98 -9.54 3.59
CA ASP A 8 6.16 -9.76 2.76
C ASP A 8 6.27 -8.69 1.66
N ASN A 9 7.35 -7.92 1.69
CA ASN A 9 7.69 -6.94 0.67
C ASN A 9 8.64 -7.57 -0.36
N HIS A 10 8.09 -7.99 -1.50
CA HIS A 10 8.86 -8.59 -2.57
C HIS A 10 9.55 -7.53 -3.43
N LEU A 11 10.78 -7.18 -3.06
CA LEU A 11 11.55 -6.12 -3.71
C LEU A 11 12.05 -6.51 -5.11
N GLY A 12 11.91 -5.59 -6.07
CA GLY A 12 12.52 -5.69 -7.41
C GLY A 12 14.02 -5.37 -7.41
N ASP A 13 14.79 -6.03 -6.55
CA ASP A 13 16.21 -5.81 -6.31
C ASP A 13 17.14 -6.59 -7.25
N TRP A 14 16.59 -7.20 -8.30
CA TRP A 14 17.34 -7.94 -9.31
C TRP A 14 16.82 -7.67 -10.72
N GLY A 15 17.72 -7.42 -11.68
CA GLY A 15 17.37 -7.27 -13.08
C GLY A 15 18.22 -6.27 -13.85
N THR A 16 17.96 -6.18 -15.15
CA THR A 16 18.74 -5.36 -16.10
C THR A 16 18.81 -3.87 -15.74
N GLN A 17 17.85 -3.36 -14.97
CA GLN A 17 17.86 -1.99 -14.43
C GLN A 17 19.11 -1.70 -13.60
N PHE A 18 19.64 -2.69 -12.86
CA PHE A 18 20.87 -2.53 -12.08
C PHE A 18 22.11 -2.46 -12.97
N GLY A 19 22.15 -3.20 -14.08
CA GLY A 19 23.21 -3.06 -15.08
C GLY A 19 23.29 -1.65 -15.65
N LYS A 20 22.14 -1.04 -15.95
CA LYS A 20 22.05 0.36 -16.41
C LYS A 20 22.57 1.33 -15.36
N LEU A 21 22.17 1.13 -14.10
CA LEU A 21 22.58 2.00 -13.00
C LEU A 21 24.08 1.87 -12.69
N ILE A 22 24.65 0.66 -12.76
CA ILE A 22 26.10 0.43 -12.63
C ILE A 22 26.85 1.22 -13.71
N VAL A 23 26.45 1.10 -14.98
CA VAL A 23 27.03 1.90 -16.08
C VAL A 23 26.92 3.40 -15.79
N ALA A 24 25.76 3.85 -15.33
CA ALA A 24 25.52 5.25 -15.05
C ALA A 24 26.42 5.80 -13.94
N ILE A 25 26.60 5.03 -12.85
CA ILE A 25 27.49 5.37 -11.74
C ILE A 25 28.94 5.43 -12.23
N LEU A 26 29.39 4.42 -12.97
CA LEU A 26 30.78 4.34 -13.44
C LEU A 26 31.13 5.46 -14.44
N LYS A 27 30.21 5.84 -15.33
CA LYS A 27 30.47 6.87 -16.35
C LYS A 27 30.19 8.29 -15.86
N TRP A 28 29.17 8.49 -15.03
CA TRP A 28 28.65 9.82 -14.69
C TRP A 28 28.51 10.09 -13.20
N GLY A 29 28.74 9.09 -12.35
CA GLY A 29 28.69 9.24 -10.90
C GLY A 29 29.76 10.19 -10.35
N GLY A 30 30.85 10.41 -11.11
CA GLY A 30 32.03 11.15 -10.69
C GLY A 30 33.01 10.20 -10.02
N ALA A 31 34.18 10.01 -10.62
CA ALA A 31 35.19 9.03 -10.20
C ALA A 31 35.74 9.21 -8.75
N GLU A 32 35.39 10.33 -8.09
CA GLU A 32 35.79 10.67 -6.73
C GLU A 32 34.65 10.62 -5.70
N LYS A 33 33.39 10.40 -6.12
CA LYS A 33 32.31 10.25 -5.14
C LYS A 33 32.40 8.87 -4.50
N ASP A 34 32.57 8.87 -3.19
CA ASP A 34 32.34 7.68 -2.38
C ASP A 34 30.92 7.16 -2.65
N LEU A 35 30.78 5.85 -2.84
CA LEU A 35 29.49 5.21 -3.03
C LEU A 35 28.55 5.46 -1.82
N ASP A 36 29.13 5.72 -0.65
CA ASP A 36 28.41 6.07 0.58
C ASP A 36 27.79 7.48 0.56
N SER A 37 28.15 8.32 -0.41
CA SER A 37 27.65 9.69 -0.52
C SER A 37 26.40 9.84 -1.41
N TYR A 38 25.96 8.77 -2.08
CA TYR A 38 24.80 8.84 -2.96
C TYR A 38 23.48 8.83 -2.19
N THR A 39 22.57 9.69 -2.63
CA THR A 39 21.16 9.66 -2.22
C THR A 39 20.32 8.92 -3.27
N ILE A 40 19.09 8.55 -2.92
CA ILE A 40 18.14 7.98 -3.88
C ILE A 40 17.90 8.91 -5.08
N ASP A 41 17.82 10.23 -4.83
CA ASP A 41 17.66 11.24 -5.87
C ASP A 41 18.86 11.28 -6.82
N ASP A 42 20.08 11.05 -6.33
CA ASP A 42 21.26 10.97 -7.18
C ASP A 42 21.22 9.73 -8.07
N LEU A 43 20.82 8.58 -7.51
CA LEU A 43 20.67 7.33 -8.27
C LEU A 43 19.60 7.46 -9.36
N GLU A 44 18.48 8.10 -9.06
CA GLU A 44 17.43 8.36 -10.06
C GLU A 44 17.90 9.32 -11.15
N LYS A 45 18.58 10.41 -10.79
CA LYS A 45 19.18 11.34 -11.79
C LYS A 45 20.15 10.60 -12.70
N LEU A 46 20.97 9.71 -12.17
CA LEU A 46 21.88 8.87 -12.95
C LEU A 46 21.11 7.91 -13.86
N TYR A 47 20.05 7.28 -13.37
CA TYR A 47 19.22 6.38 -14.17
C TYR A 47 18.50 7.11 -15.31
N VAL A 48 17.91 8.28 -15.05
CA VAL A 48 17.30 9.13 -16.08
C VAL A 48 18.36 9.60 -17.10
N LYS A 49 19.55 9.95 -16.63
CA LYS A 49 20.67 10.30 -17.52
C LYS A 49 21.07 9.14 -18.42
N PHE A 50 21.13 7.91 -17.88
CA PHE A 50 21.40 6.71 -18.68
C PHE A 50 20.42 6.57 -19.84
N HIS A 51 19.12 6.65 -19.59
CA HIS A 51 18.13 6.50 -20.66
C HIS A 51 18.24 7.59 -21.72
N LYS A 52 18.47 8.85 -21.32
CA LYS A 52 18.67 9.97 -22.24
C LYS A 52 19.91 9.82 -23.12
N GLU A 53 20.99 9.23 -22.60
CA GLU A 53 22.19 8.97 -23.38
C GLU A 53 22.07 7.69 -24.22
N ALA A 54 21.37 6.67 -23.73
CA ALA A 54 21.10 5.43 -24.47
C ALA A 54 20.22 5.65 -25.71
N GLU A 55 19.38 6.68 -25.74
CA GLU A 55 18.66 7.10 -26.96
C GLU A 55 19.60 7.60 -28.08
N LYS A 56 20.82 8.01 -27.72
CA LYS A 56 21.83 8.54 -28.65
C LYS A 56 22.93 7.52 -28.96
N ASP A 57 23.11 6.53 -28.09
CA ASP A 57 24.17 5.54 -28.15
C ASP A 57 23.66 4.16 -27.70
N ASP A 58 23.31 3.33 -28.68
CA ASP A 58 22.83 1.97 -28.45
C ASP A 58 23.86 1.07 -27.74
N THR A 59 25.16 1.41 -27.77
CA THR A 59 26.21 0.61 -27.11
C THR A 59 26.07 0.62 -25.60
N LEU A 60 25.45 1.66 -25.02
CA LEU A 60 25.19 1.75 -23.59
C LEU A 60 24.24 0.65 -23.11
N VAL A 61 23.29 0.23 -23.94
CA VAL A 61 22.34 -0.84 -23.60
C VAL A 61 23.04 -2.19 -23.55
N GLU A 62 23.95 -2.46 -24.48
CA GLU A 62 24.76 -3.67 -24.45
C GLU A 62 25.74 -3.67 -23.27
N GLU A 63 26.41 -2.53 -23.00
CA GLU A 63 27.27 -2.39 -21.82
C GLU A 63 26.51 -2.63 -20.52
N ALA A 64 25.27 -2.13 -20.40
CA ALA A 64 24.41 -2.41 -19.25
C ALA A 64 24.05 -3.90 -19.10
N ARG A 65 23.82 -4.61 -20.22
CA ARG A 65 23.60 -6.06 -20.19
C ARG A 65 24.86 -6.81 -19.75
N GLU A 66 26.03 -6.37 -20.20
CA GLU A 66 27.31 -6.95 -19.77
C GLU A 66 27.54 -6.74 -18.27
N TRP A 67 27.29 -5.54 -17.74
CA TRP A 67 27.38 -5.29 -16.29
C TRP A 67 26.37 -6.08 -15.47
N PHE A 68 25.15 -6.27 -15.98
CA PHE A 68 24.20 -7.15 -15.32
C PHE A 68 24.67 -8.62 -15.35
N SER A 69 25.23 -9.09 -16.47
CA SER A 69 25.83 -10.43 -16.54
C SER A 69 27.00 -10.59 -15.56
N LYS A 70 27.85 -9.57 -15.39
CA LYS A 70 28.89 -9.56 -14.35
C LYS A 70 28.30 -9.68 -12.95
N LEU A 71 27.21 -8.96 -12.67
CA LEU A 71 26.49 -9.03 -11.41
C LEU A 71 25.95 -10.45 -11.14
N GLU A 72 25.35 -11.08 -12.16
CA GLU A 72 24.87 -12.48 -12.10
C GLU A 72 26.01 -13.47 -11.84
N ASN A 73 27.18 -13.22 -12.42
CA ASN A 73 28.40 -14.01 -12.25
C ASN A 73 29.21 -13.65 -10.99
N LYS A 74 28.63 -12.89 -10.05
CA LYS A 74 29.22 -12.52 -8.75
C LYS A 74 30.52 -11.72 -8.87
N ASP A 75 30.66 -10.92 -9.91
CA ASP A 75 31.78 -10.00 -10.06
C ASP A 75 31.87 -9.05 -8.83
N PRO A 76 33.04 -8.93 -8.16
CA PRO A 76 33.15 -8.17 -6.92
C PRO A 76 32.80 -6.69 -7.05
N GLU A 77 33.13 -6.05 -8.18
CA GLU A 77 32.85 -4.63 -8.41
C GLU A 77 31.36 -4.41 -8.66
N ALA A 78 30.76 -5.21 -9.53
CA ALA A 78 29.32 -5.16 -9.80
C ALA A 78 28.50 -5.42 -8.52
N ARG A 79 28.90 -6.41 -7.71
CA ARG A 79 28.24 -6.74 -6.43
C ARG A 79 28.35 -5.60 -5.43
N LYS A 80 29.54 -5.01 -5.27
CA LYS A 80 29.74 -3.86 -4.38
C LYS A 80 28.82 -2.68 -4.72
N ILE A 81 28.73 -2.33 -6.00
CA ILE A 81 27.87 -1.22 -6.46
C ILE A 81 26.39 -1.58 -6.24
N TRP A 82 25.98 -2.80 -6.61
CA TRP A 82 24.61 -3.27 -6.43
C TRP A 82 24.17 -3.29 -4.95
N GLU A 83 25.00 -3.85 -4.06
CA GLU A 83 24.72 -3.90 -2.62
C GLU A 83 24.51 -2.49 -2.05
N LYS A 84 25.33 -1.52 -2.46
CA LYS A 84 25.18 -0.13 -2.02
C LYS A 84 23.90 0.52 -2.55
N VAL A 85 23.58 0.32 -3.83
CA VAL A 85 22.32 0.83 -4.41
C VAL A 85 21.11 0.26 -3.67
N VAL A 86 21.12 -1.04 -3.37
CA VAL A 86 20.05 -1.71 -2.62
C VAL A 86 19.96 -1.15 -1.20
N GLU A 87 21.08 -0.96 -0.52
CA GLU A 87 21.14 -0.35 0.82
C GLU A 87 20.51 1.05 0.85
N ILE A 88 20.92 1.94 -0.06
CA ILE A 88 20.39 3.31 -0.17
C ILE A 88 18.87 3.28 -0.44
N SER A 89 18.42 2.38 -1.33
CA SER A 89 17.00 2.25 -1.66
C SER A 89 16.18 1.74 -0.47
N LEU A 90 16.71 0.78 0.30
CA LEU A 90 16.06 0.24 1.49
C LEU A 90 15.93 1.28 2.60
N GLU A 91 16.93 2.14 2.80
CA GLU A 91 16.84 3.24 3.78
C GLU A 91 15.71 4.21 3.43
N GLU A 92 15.59 4.60 2.15
CA GLU A 92 14.50 5.44 1.70
C GLU A 92 13.12 4.76 1.85
N PHE A 93 13.03 3.46 1.51
CA PHE A 93 11.78 2.71 1.72
C PHE A 93 11.37 2.67 3.19
N ARG A 94 12.31 2.45 4.12
CA ARG A 94 12.02 2.48 5.57
C ARG A 94 11.48 3.85 5.99
N ARG A 95 12.10 4.94 5.54
CA ARG A 95 11.62 6.32 5.81
C ARG A 95 10.17 6.50 5.37
N VAL A 96 9.83 6.02 4.17
CA VAL A 96 8.46 6.10 3.62
C VAL A 96 7.49 5.20 4.39
N TYR A 97 7.87 3.97 4.74
CA TYR A 97 7.03 3.06 5.52
C TYR A 97 6.73 3.60 6.92
N GLU A 98 7.73 4.17 7.61
CA GLU A 98 7.53 4.84 8.89
C GLU A 98 6.56 6.02 8.77
N LEU A 99 6.70 6.82 7.71
CA LEU A 99 5.82 7.96 7.44
C LEU A 99 4.36 7.55 7.19
N LEU A 100 4.15 6.42 6.51
CA LEU A 100 2.83 5.85 6.23
C LEU A 100 2.27 4.94 7.34
N ASN A 101 3.06 4.72 8.39
CA ASN A 101 2.79 3.76 9.46
C ASN A 101 2.50 2.34 8.91
N VAL A 102 3.41 1.85 8.06
CA VAL A 102 3.38 0.51 7.46
C VAL A 102 4.44 -0.35 8.12
N SER A 103 4.05 -1.55 8.55
CA SER A 103 4.97 -2.56 9.09
C SER A 103 5.15 -3.68 8.07
N ILE A 104 6.40 -4.10 7.87
CA ILE A 104 6.79 -5.19 6.96
C ILE A 104 7.56 -6.21 7.80
N ASP A 105 7.14 -7.48 7.77
CA ASP A 105 7.77 -8.56 8.55
C ASP A 105 9.00 -9.11 7.82
N VAL A 106 8.91 -9.23 6.49
CA VAL A 106 9.97 -9.78 5.63
C VAL A 106 10.08 -8.93 4.37
N ALA A 107 11.31 -8.69 3.90
CA ALA A 107 11.58 -7.92 2.69
C ALA A 107 12.53 -8.66 1.75
N ASN A 108 12.17 -9.90 1.40
CA ASN A 108 12.99 -10.73 0.51
C ASN A 108 12.70 -10.36 -0.95
N GLY A 109 13.67 -9.69 -1.59
CA GLY A 109 13.63 -9.36 -3.01
C GLY A 109 13.91 -10.54 -3.94
N GLU A 110 13.77 -10.29 -5.25
CA GLU A 110 14.09 -11.25 -6.31
C GLU A 110 15.50 -11.86 -6.16
N SER A 111 16.48 -11.08 -5.70
CA SER A 111 17.87 -11.50 -5.52
C SER A 111 18.03 -12.68 -4.54
N PHE A 112 17.17 -12.76 -3.53
CA PHE A 112 17.16 -13.82 -2.52
C PHE A 112 16.81 -15.19 -3.10
N TYR A 113 16.08 -15.21 -4.22
CA TYR A 113 15.56 -16.43 -4.84
C TYR A 113 16.40 -16.92 -6.02
N VAL A 114 17.37 -16.12 -6.50
CA VAL A 114 18.18 -16.42 -7.68
C VAL A 114 18.91 -17.76 -7.54
N ASP A 115 19.55 -18.00 -6.40
CA ASP A 115 20.30 -19.23 -6.10
C ASP A 115 19.41 -20.48 -5.95
N LYS A 116 18.08 -20.31 -5.92
CA LYS A 116 17.09 -21.40 -5.78
C LYS A 116 16.48 -21.82 -7.11
N THR A 117 16.73 -21.05 -8.17
CA THR A 117 16.09 -21.26 -9.49
C THR A 117 16.55 -22.55 -10.17
N ASP A 118 17.83 -22.93 -10.04
CA ASP A 118 18.35 -24.17 -10.64
C ASP A 118 17.68 -25.42 -10.07
N ASP A 119 17.52 -25.47 -8.74
CA ASP A 119 16.87 -26.59 -8.08
C ASP A 119 15.36 -26.61 -8.35
N LEU A 120 14.74 -25.44 -8.44
CA LEU A 120 13.35 -25.31 -8.89
C LEU A 120 13.16 -25.93 -10.28
N ILE A 121 14.01 -25.59 -11.26
CA ILE A 121 13.90 -26.09 -12.63
C ILE A 121 13.95 -27.62 -12.66
N LYS A 122 14.88 -28.25 -11.91
CA LYS A 122 14.98 -29.71 -11.80
C LYS A 122 13.71 -30.34 -11.22
N ILE A 123 13.09 -29.68 -10.24
CA ILE A 123 11.86 -30.18 -9.60
C ILE A 123 10.68 -30.11 -10.58
N ILE A 124 10.54 -29.03 -11.34
CA ILE A 124 9.49 -28.88 -12.37
C ILE A 124 9.73 -29.88 -13.52
N GLU A 125 10.98 -30.08 -13.92
CA GLU A 125 11.38 -31.07 -14.94
C GLU A 125 10.99 -32.49 -14.52
N LYS A 126 11.28 -32.87 -13.27
CA LYS A 126 10.88 -34.17 -12.70
C LYS A 126 9.36 -34.37 -12.64
N LYS A 127 8.60 -33.29 -12.52
CA LYS A 127 7.12 -33.32 -12.57
C LYS A 127 6.60 -33.50 -14.00
N GLY A 128 7.45 -33.36 -15.02
CA GLY A 128 7.09 -33.50 -16.43
C GLY A 128 6.31 -32.32 -17.00
N LEU A 129 6.46 -31.12 -16.41
CA LEU A 129 5.72 -29.93 -16.85
C LEU A 129 6.48 -29.07 -17.88
N ILE A 130 7.78 -29.30 -18.05
CA ILE A 130 8.62 -28.51 -18.97
C ILE A 130 8.50 -29.03 -20.39
N VAL A 131 8.31 -28.11 -21.34
CA VAL A 131 8.36 -28.36 -22.78
C VAL A 131 9.50 -27.54 -23.39
N ASP A 132 10.31 -28.15 -24.25
CA ASP A 132 11.32 -27.43 -25.04
C ASP A 132 10.66 -26.74 -26.25
N SER A 133 10.90 -25.44 -26.41
CA SER A 133 10.38 -24.64 -27.52
C SER A 133 11.40 -23.59 -27.96
N GLN A 134 11.86 -23.71 -29.21
CA GLN A 134 12.83 -22.77 -29.82
C GLN A 134 14.10 -22.55 -28.98
N GLY A 135 14.58 -23.61 -28.32
CA GLY A 135 15.74 -23.57 -27.42
C GLY A 135 15.46 -23.01 -26.02
N ALA A 136 14.24 -22.52 -25.75
CA ALA A 136 13.77 -22.13 -24.43
C ALA A 136 13.02 -23.29 -23.75
N LYS A 137 12.94 -23.24 -22.41
CA LYS A 137 12.10 -24.14 -21.61
C LYS A 137 10.83 -23.40 -21.20
N ILE A 138 9.66 -23.93 -21.53
CA ILE A 138 8.35 -23.31 -21.28
C ILE A 138 7.43 -24.20 -20.46
N ILE A 139 6.40 -23.59 -19.86
CA ILE A 139 5.24 -24.27 -19.27
C ILE A 139 4.01 -23.96 -20.13
N GLU A 140 3.32 -25.00 -20.58
CA GLU A 140 2.11 -24.88 -21.38
C GLU A 140 0.84 -24.91 -20.52
N PHE A 141 -0.18 -24.23 -21.01
CA PHE A 141 -1.50 -24.13 -20.38
C PHE A 141 -2.58 -24.26 -21.46
N GLU A 142 -3.74 -24.78 -21.08
CA GLU A 142 -4.84 -25.01 -22.03
C GLU A 142 -5.54 -23.70 -22.44
N ASN A 143 -5.72 -22.77 -21.49
CA ASN A 143 -6.56 -21.57 -21.66
C ASN A 143 -5.77 -20.25 -21.54
N MET A 144 -4.44 -20.30 -21.61
CA MET A 144 -3.58 -19.11 -21.57
C MET A 144 -2.28 -19.36 -22.35
N PRO A 145 -1.60 -18.30 -22.82
CA PRO A 145 -0.29 -18.43 -23.45
C PRO A 145 0.73 -19.17 -22.57
N PRO A 146 1.75 -19.82 -23.15
CA PRO A 146 2.79 -20.47 -22.38
C PRO A 146 3.63 -19.44 -21.61
N ALA A 147 4.18 -19.87 -20.46
CA ALA A 147 5.13 -19.09 -19.69
C ALA A 147 6.56 -19.56 -19.97
N ILE A 148 7.48 -18.64 -20.21
CA ILE A 148 8.90 -18.96 -20.38
C ILE A 148 9.53 -19.14 -19.01
N LEU A 149 10.02 -20.34 -18.72
CA LEU A 149 10.79 -20.65 -17.51
C LEU A 149 12.27 -20.28 -17.73
N VAL A 150 12.87 -20.79 -18.79
CA VAL A 150 14.28 -20.52 -19.12
C VAL A 150 14.36 -20.03 -20.57
N LYS A 151 15.04 -18.91 -20.80
CA LYS A 151 15.28 -18.37 -22.14
C LYS A 151 16.25 -19.26 -22.93
N SER A 152 16.32 -19.05 -24.25
CA SER A 152 17.24 -19.79 -25.13
C SER A 152 18.73 -19.61 -24.81
N ASN A 153 19.09 -18.52 -24.12
CA ASN A 153 20.45 -18.28 -23.63
C ASN A 153 20.71 -18.87 -22.24
N GLY A 154 19.79 -19.65 -21.68
CA GLY A 154 19.91 -20.26 -20.35
C GLY A 154 19.51 -19.36 -19.18
N ALA A 155 19.20 -18.08 -19.41
CA ALA A 155 18.84 -17.16 -18.34
C ALA A 155 17.42 -17.40 -17.80
N THR A 156 17.25 -17.24 -16.49
CA THR A 156 15.95 -17.36 -15.82
C THR A 156 15.10 -16.11 -15.99
N THR A 157 13.77 -16.28 -15.91
CA THR A 157 12.78 -15.22 -16.08
C THR A 157 12.18 -14.76 -14.75
N TYR A 158 11.39 -13.69 -14.77
CA TYR A 158 10.55 -13.29 -13.63
C TYR A 158 9.63 -14.43 -13.19
N PHE A 159 9.02 -15.14 -14.14
CA PHE A 159 8.20 -16.32 -13.87
C PHE A 159 8.95 -17.40 -13.07
N THR A 160 10.21 -17.67 -13.42
CA THR A 160 11.03 -18.64 -12.68
C THR A 160 11.35 -18.17 -11.26
N ARG A 161 11.64 -16.88 -11.08
CA ARG A 161 11.89 -16.32 -9.74
C ARG A 161 10.63 -16.32 -8.89
N ASP A 162 9.48 -15.96 -9.43
CA ASP A 162 8.20 -16.02 -8.71
C ASP A 162 7.79 -17.45 -8.35
N MET A 163 8.07 -18.42 -9.22
CA MET A 163 7.88 -19.84 -8.89
C MET A 163 8.81 -20.29 -7.76
N ALA A 164 10.04 -19.77 -7.69
CA ALA A 164 10.95 -20.04 -6.58
C ALA A 164 10.46 -19.38 -5.29
N THR A 165 9.91 -18.17 -5.39
CA THR A 165 9.25 -17.45 -4.29
C THR A 165 8.07 -18.24 -3.74
N VAL A 166 7.14 -18.69 -4.60
CA VAL A 166 5.99 -19.51 -4.18
C VAL A 166 6.44 -20.77 -3.46
N LYS A 167 7.41 -21.50 -4.03
CA LYS A 167 7.95 -22.71 -3.41
C LYS A 167 8.56 -22.42 -2.03
N TYR A 168 9.38 -21.37 -1.93
CA TYR A 168 9.99 -20.97 -0.66
C TYR A 168 8.91 -20.65 0.39
N ARG A 169 7.92 -19.83 0.04
CA ARG A 169 6.81 -19.48 0.95
C ARG A 169 6.01 -20.72 1.36
N PHE A 170 5.73 -21.62 0.43
CA PHE A 170 5.03 -22.88 0.71
C PHE A 170 5.80 -23.77 1.70
N ASP A 171 7.10 -23.96 1.47
CA ASP A 171 7.91 -24.85 2.30
C ASP A 171 8.15 -24.27 3.71
N ASN A 172 8.38 -22.95 3.81
CA ASN A 172 8.78 -22.30 5.06
C ASN A 172 7.59 -21.80 5.90
N TRP A 173 6.53 -21.32 5.26
CA TRP A 173 5.39 -20.72 5.97
C TRP A 173 4.15 -21.60 5.95
N LYS A 174 4.01 -22.48 4.94
CA LYS A 174 2.85 -23.38 4.77
C LYS A 174 1.52 -22.60 4.87
N PRO A 175 1.33 -21.55 4.07
CA PRO A 175 0.20 -20.66 4.21
C PRO A 175 -1.12 -21.40 3.94
N ASP A 176 -2.16 -21.06 4.71
CA ASP A 176 -3.53 -21.47 4.41
C ASP A 176 -4.12 -20.59 3.30
N LEU A 177 -3.71 -19.32 3.19
CA LEU A 177 -4.12 -18.36 2.17
C LEU A 177 -2.91 -17.52 1.74
N ALA A 178 -2.77 -17.27 0.44
CA ALA A 178 -1.73 -16.37 -0.08
C ALA A 178 -2.33 -15.25 -0.92
N ILE A 179 -2.15 -14.00 -0.47
CA ILE A 179 -2.66 -12.80 -1.12
C ILE A 179 -1.50 -12.07 -1.80
N TYR A 180 -1.64 -11.84 -3.10
CA TYR A 180 -0.71 -11.10 -3.93
C TYR A 180 -1.37 -9.79 -4.34
N GLU A 181 -0.89 -8.69 -3.76
CA GLU A 181 -1.29 -7.33 -4.08
C GLU A 181 -0.32 -6.80 -5.14
N VAL A 182 -0.74 -6.82 -6.41
CA VAL A 182 0.10 -6.44 -7.55
C VAL A 182 -0.77 -5.85 -8.65
N GLY A 183 -0.27 -4.88 -9.42
CA GLY A 183 -1.01 -4.20 -10.47
C GLY A 183 -1.73 -5.11 -11.47
N VAL A 184 -2.84 -4.59 -12.00
CA VAL A 184 -3.72 -5.29 -12.95
C VAL A 184 -3.03 -5.70 -14.25
N ASP A 185 -1.92 -5.06 -14.60
CA ASP A 185 -1.08 -5.42 -15.74
C ASP A 185 -0.40 -6.80 -15.58
N GLN A 186 -0.30 -7.32 -14.36
CA GLN A 186 0.34 -8.61 -14.05
C GLN A 186 -0.66 -9.78 -13.96
N LEU A 187 -1.94 -9.58 -14.31
CA LEU A 187 -2.98 -10.61 -14.20
C LEU A 187 -2.62 -11.92 -14.91
N LEU A 188 -2.15 -11.85 -16.16
CA LEU A 188 -1.78 -13.04 -16.92
C LEU A 188 -0.59 -13.75 -16.27
N HIS A 189 0.42 -13.00 -15.85
CA HIS A 189 1.63 -13.52 -15.23
C HIS A 189 1.29 -14.29 -13.94
N PHE A 190 0.55 -13.69 -13.01
CA PHE A 190 0.18 -14.38 -11.77
C PHE A 190 -0.81 -15.53 -12.00
N SER A 191 -1.66 -15.45 -13.02
CA SER A 191 -2.49 -16.60 -13.43
C SER A 191 -1.62 -17.80 -13.83
N GLN A 192 -0.55 -17.57 -14.61
CA GLN A 192 0.41 -18.60 -15.00
C GLN A 192 1.19 -19.14 -13.78
N VAL A 193 1.64 -18.26 -12.88
CA VAL A 193 2.37 -18.64 -11.66
C VAL A 193 1.50 -19.51 -10.76
N PHE A 194 0.27 -19.08 -10.48
CA PHE A 194 -0.66 -19.81 -9.61
C PHE A 194 -1.05 -21.15 -10.22
N GLU A 195 -1.37 -21.19 -11.51
CA GLU A 195 -1.71 -22.44 -12.20
C GLU A 195 -0.54 -23.43 -12.18
N THR A 196 0.69 -22.94 -12.35
CA THR A 196 1.89 -23.78 -12.25
C THR A 196 2.10 -24.26 -10.82
N ALA A 197 1.94 -23.40 -9.82
CA ALA A 197 2.03 -23.77 -8.41
C ALA A 197 1.01 -24.86 -8.03
N LYS A 198 -0.23 -24.78 -8.54
CA LYS A 198 -1.25 -25.83 -8.38
C LYS A 198 -0.81 -27.16 -8.99
N LYS A 199 -0.32 -27.16 -10.23
CA LYS A 199 0.24 -28.37 -10.89
C LYS A 199 1.40 -28.97 -10.09
N MET A 200 2.17 -28.13 -9.39
CA MET A 200 3.27 -28.57 -8.52
C MET A 200 2.81 -29.08 -7.15
N GLY A 201 1.56 -28.82 -6.75
CA GLY A 201 1.03 -29.16 -5.43
C GLY A 201 1.41 -28.15 -4.33
N TRP A 202 1.64 -26.89 -4.71
CA TRP A 202 2.02 -25.80 -3.80
C TRP A 202 0.88 -24.81 -3.56
N GLU A 203 -0.37 -25.24 -3.74
CA GLU A 203 -1.54 -24.41 -3.50
C GLU A 203 -1.84 -24.31 -1.98
N PRO A 204 -2.02 -23.11 -1.43
CA PRO A 204 -2.57 -22.91 -0.09
C PRO A 204 -3.96 -23.54 0.05
N LYS A 205 -4.41 -23.86 1.27
CA LYS A 205 -5.71 -24.53 1.48
C LYS A 205 -6.91 -23.73 0.99
N GLU A 206 -6.91 -22.43 1.26
CA GLU A 206 -7.89 -21.44 0.81
C GLU A 206 -7.50 -20.80 -0.54
N GLY A 207 -6.38 -21.24 -1.12
CA GLY A 207 -5.92 -20.84 -2.45
C GLY A 207 -5.09 -19.56 -2.51
N PHE A 208 -4.88 -19.12 -3.76
CA PHE A 208 -4.21 -17.87 -4.10
C PHE A 208 -5.25 -16.80 -4.43
N VAL A 209 -4.99 -15.56 -3.98
CA VAL A 209 -5.78 -14.38 -4.31
C VAL A 209 -4.88 -13.34 -4.95
N HIS A 210 -5.22 -12.89 -6.16
CA HIS A 210 -4.60 -11.71 -6.78
C HIS A 210 -5.50 -10.50 -6.53
N VAL A 211 -5.09 -9.63 -5.60
CA VAL A 211 -5.66 -8.29 -5.45
C VAL A 211 -5.00 -7.43 -6.53
N ALA A 212 -5.66 -7.37 -7.69
CA ALA A 212 -5.14 -6.72 -8.89
C ALA A 212 -5.47 -5.23 -8.89
N HIS A 213 -4.57 -4.36 -8.40
CA HIS A 213 -4.87 -2.94 -8.27
C HIS A 213 -4.87 -2.17 -9.61
N GLY A 214 -5.75 -1.17 -9.71
CA GLY A 214 -5.79 -0.23 -10.82
C GLY A 214 -4.69 0.85 -10.72
N LEU A 215 -4.61 1.71 -11.73
CA LEU A 215 -3.56 2.74 -11.79
C LEU A 215 -4.01 4.05 -11.14
N LEU A 216 -3.05 4.77 -10.55
CA LEU A 216 -3.24 6.15 -10.15
C LEU A 216 -3.19 7.09 -11.37
N ARG A 217 -4.12 8.03 -11.46
CA ARG A 217 -4.24 9.03 -12.55
C ARG A 217 -4.49 10.41 -11.98
N TRP A 218 -3.97 11.46 -12.63
CA TRP A 218 -4.43 12.82 -12.35
C TRP A 218 -5.78 13.06 -13.03
N LYS A 219 -6.55 14.02 -12.51
CA LYS A 219 -7.78 14.52 -13.18
C LYS A 219 -7.58 14.90 -14.66
N GLY A 220 -6.37 15.32 -15.03
CA GLY A 220 -5.99 15.70 -16.39
C GLY A 220 -5.35 14.60 -17.25
N GLY A 221 -5.22 13.36 -16.76
CA GLY A 221 -4.61 12.26 -17.50
C GLY A 221 -3.63 11.42 -16.69
N LYS A 222 -2.55 10.94 -17.32
CA LYS A 222 -1.55 10.09 -16.65
C LYS A 222 -0.98 10.80 -15.42
N PHE A 223 -0.66 10.02 -14.39
CA PHE A 223 0.04 10.48 -13.20
C PHE A 223 1.53 10.73 -13.52
N SER A 224 1.79 11.78 -14.31
CA SER A 224 3.11 12.21 -14.75
C SER A 224 3.21 13.73 -14.67
N THR A 225 4.39 14.27 -14.36
CA THR A 225 4.60 15.73 -14.40
C THR A 225 4.54 16.27 -15.84
N ARG A 226 4.45 17.60 -16.00
CA ARG A 226 4.40 18.31 -17.30
C ARG A 226 5.69 18.19 -18.15
N LYS A 227 6.65 17.35 -17.77
CA LYS A 227 7.90 17.10 -18.52
C LYS A 227 8.31 15.63 -18.59
N GLY A 228 7.46 14.70 -18.14
CA GLY A 228 7.79 13.27 -18.13
C GLY A 228 8.62 12.82 -16.92
N ASP A 229 8.82 13.69 -15.92
CA ASP A 229 9.44 13.28 -14.64
C ASP A 229 8.42 12.48 -13.79
N THR A 230 8.93 11.48 -13.08
CA THR A 230 8.23 10.68 -12.06
C THR A 230 7.68 11.59 -10.96
N ILE A 231 6.54 11.22 -10.35
CA ILE A 231 6.04 11.91 -9.16
C ILE A 231 6.44 11.09 -7.95
N HIS A 232 7.24 11.69 -7.07
CA HIS A 232 7.61 11.04 -5.82
C HIS A 232 6.46 11.08 -4.82
N LEU A 233 6.29 9.99 -4.09
CA LEU A 233 5.32 9.96 -3.00
C LEU A 233 5.64 11.00 -1.93
N SER A 234 6.92 11.27 -1.66
CA SER A 234 7.35 12.35 -0.76
C SER A 234 6.77 13.71 -1.17
N ASP A 235 6.82 14.06 -2.47
CA ASP A 235 6.28 15.32 -2.98
C ASP A 235 4.76 15.41 -2.80
N VAL A 236 4.05 14.27 -2.93
CA VAL A 236 2.62 14.19 -2.68
C VAL A 236 2.34 14.39 -1.20
N ILE A 237 3.11 13.77 -0.31
CA ILE A 237 2.97 13.91 1.14
C ILE A 237 3.24 15.36 1.55
N ASP A 238 4.31 15.99 1.07
CA ASP A 238 4.63 17.39 1.36
C ASP A 238 3.49 18.32 0.94
N GLN A 239 2.95 18.11 -0.26
CA GLN A 239 1.78 18.86 -0.75
C GLN A 239 0.52 18.64 0.10
N ALA A 240 0.31 17.43 0.62
CA ALA A 240 -0.78 17.14 1.53
C ALA A 240 -0.58 17.82 2.90
N MET A 241 0.66 17.84 3.43
CA MET A 241 1.01 18.55 4.65
C MET A 241 0.75 20.04 4.52
N ASP A 242 1.16 20.68 3.42
CA ASP A 242 0.92 22.12 3.21
C ASP A 242 -0.57 22.47 3.20
N ARG A 243 -1.40 21.60 2.60
CA ARG A 243 -2.86 21.76 2.62
C ARG A 243 -3.43 21.52 4.00
N ALA A 244 -2.94 20.52 4.73
CA ALA A 244 -3.34 20.26 6.11
C ALA A 244 -2.98 21.44 7.05
N ARG A 245 -1.81 22.09 6.84
CA ARG A 245 -1.43 23.31 7.56
C ARG A 245 -2.40 24.45 7.31
N GLU A 246 -2.88 24.60 6.07
CA GLU A 246 -3.88 25.63 5.76
C GLU A 246 -5.23 25.34 6.44
N LEU A 247 -5.68 24.08 6.45
CA LEU A 247 -6.86 23.67 7.21
C LEU A 247 -6.70 23.92 8.73
N ALA A 248 -5.50 23.68 9.26
CA ALA A 248 -5.20 23.96 10.66
C ALA A 248 -5.29 25.45 10.98
N ARG A 249 -4.82 26.34 10.11
CA ARG A 249 -4.84 27.80 10.34
C ARG A 249 -6.25 28.39 10.49
N ILE A 250 -7.23 27.81 9.78
CA ILE A 250 -8.63 28.26 9.85
C ILE A 250 -9.39 27.65 11.04
N SER A 251 -8.86 26.60 11.67
CA SER A 251 -9.43 26.01 12.90
C SER A 251 -9.25 26.95 14.09
N LYS A 252 -10.31 27.09 14.92
CA LYS A 252 -10.20 27.83 16.19
C LYS A 252 -9.49 27.00 17.26
N ILE A 253 -9.63 25.69 17.21
CA ILE A 253 -9.07 24.74 18.19
C ILE A 253 -7.54 24.67 18.04
N SER A 254 -7.04 24.78 16.80
CA SER A 254 -5.61 24.84 16.55
C SER A 254 -4.93 26.02 17.25
N LYS A 255 -5.62 27.14 17.52
CA LYS A 255 -5.01 28.30 18.18
C LYS A 255 -4.56 28.02 19.62
N GLU A 256 -5.16 27.01 20.25
CA GLU A 256 -4.86 26.59 21.62
C GLU A 256 -3.78 25.49 21.69
N MET A 257 -3.34 24.96 20.54
CA MET A 257 -2.33 23.92 20.44
C MET A 257 -0.90 24.51 20.36
N THR A 258 0.06 23.78 20.94
CA THR A 258 1.49 24.03 20.75
C THR A 258 1.90 23.81 19.30
N ASN A 259 3.10 24.26 18.92
CA ASN A 259 3.58 24.05 17.55
C ASN A 259 3.80 22.56 17.24
N ASP A 260 4.26 21.77 18.22
CA ASP A 260 4.50 20.34 18.03
C ASP A 260 3.18 19.58 17.86
N GLU A 261 2.17 19.85 18.68
CA GLU A 261 0.83 19.26 18.55
C GLU A 261 0.19 19.62 17.19
N LYS A 262 0.41 20.83 16.69
CA LYS A 262 -0.09 21.24 15.36
C LYS A 262 0.58 20.45 14.25
N GLU A 263 1.89 20.30 14.32
CA GLU A 263 2.64 19.59 13.28
C GLU A 263 2.30 18.10 13.27
N GLU A 264 2.11 17.49 14.45
CA GLU A 264 1.63 16.12 14.56
C GLU A 264 0.21 15.96 13.97
N MET A 265 -0.71 16.87 14.30
CA MET A 265 -2.05 16.88 13.71
C MET A 265 -1.99 17.01 12.18
N VAL A 266 -1.19 17.96 11.67
CA VAL A 266 -0.98 18.17 10.23
C VAL A 266 -0.51 16.90 9.55
N LYS A 267 0.49 16.22 10.12
CA LYS A 267 1.00 14.95 9.61
C LYS A 267 -0.11 13.89 9.55
N LYS A 268 -0.85 13.70 10.65
CA LYS A 268 -1.95 12.72 10.72
C LYS A 268 -3.06 13.01 9.71
N VAL A 269 -3.43 14.27 9.51
CA VAL A 269 -4.43 14.68 8.51
C VAL A 269 -3.93 14.41 7.10
N ALA A 270 -2.69 14.80 6.80
CA ALA A 270 -2.11 14.64 5.47
C ALA A 270 -2.00 13.16 5.06
N ILE A 271 -1.42 12.32 5.93
CA ILE A 271 -1.29 10.88 5.67
C ILE A 271 -2.65 10.21 5.64
N GLY A 272 -3.56 10.57 6.55
CA GLY A 272 -4.93 10.06 6.57
C GLY A 272 -5.70 10.37 5.28
N ALA A 273 -5.52 11.56 4.72
CA ALA A 273 -6.11 11.96 3.45
C ALA A 273 -5.62 11.13 2.26
N ILE A 274 -4.31 10.93 2.17
CA ILE A 274 -3.69 10.14 1.09
C ILE A 274 -4.15 8.68 1.17
N LYS A 275 -4.01 8.05 2.35
CA LYS A 275 -4.41 6.65 2.55
C LYS A 275 -5.90 6.46 2.31
N PHE A 276 -6.74 7.34 2.82
CA PHE A 276 -8.19 7.22 2.62
C PHE A 276 -8.58 7.33 1.14
N ASN A 277 -7.99 8.28 0.40
CA ASN A 277 -8.32 8.44 -1.01
C ASN A 277 -8.02 7.18 -1.84
N ASP A 278 -6.94 6.48 -1.48
CA ASP A 278 -6.58 5.20 -2.08
C ASP A 278 -7.52 4.08 -1.65
N LEU A 279 -7.64 3.87 -0.33
CA LEU A 279 -8.38 2.78 0.27
C LEU A 279 -9.90 2.88 0.12
N ALA A 280 -10.45 4.06 -0.18
CA ALA A 280 -11.88 4.27 -0.42
C ALA A 280 -12.34 3.84 -1.82
N GLN A 281 -11.42 3.44 -2.70
CA GLN A 281 -11.75 2.89 -4.02
C GLN A 281 -11.61 1.37 -4.02
N ASP A 282 -12.44 0.69 -4.80
CA ASP A 282 -12.25 -0.73 -5.05
C ASP A 282 -10.85 -0.94 -5.66
N PRO A 283 -10.01 -1.84 -5.12
CA PRO A 283 -8.62 -2.00 -5.58
C PRO A 283 -8.52 -2.13 -7.10
N LYS A 284 -9.46 -2.81 -7.76
CA LYS A 284 -9.43 -3.07 -9.21
C LYS A 284 -9.67 -1.84 -10.08
N LYS A 285 -10.08 -0.72 -9.50
CA LYS A 285 -10.41 0.51 -10.23
C LYS A 285 -9.22 1.46 -10.26
N ASP A 286 -9.08 2.16 -11.38
CA ASP A 286 -8.18 3.29 -11.47
C ASP A 286 -8.63 4.41 -10.52
N ILE A 287 -7.67 5.05 -9.88
CA ILE A 287 -7.90 6.10 -8.89
C ILE A 287 -7.59 7.45 -9.53
N ILE A 288 -8.59 8.34 -9.55
CA ILE A 288 -8.39 9.72 -10.02
C ILE A 288 -8.04 10.59 -8.82
N PHE A 289 -6.76 10.97 -8.73
CA PHE A 289 -6.27 11.84 -7.68
C PHE A 289 -6.69 13.30 -7.95
N ASP A 290 -7.43 13.87 -6.99
CA ASP A 290 -7.96 15.23 -7.01
C ASP A 290 -7.81 15.85 -5.61
N TRP A 291 -6.94 16.85 -5.47
CA TRP A 291 -6.65 17.50 -4.19
C TRP A 291 -7.88 18.07 -3.50
N ASP A 292 -8.85 18.58 -4.28
CA ASP A 292 -10.08 19.16 -3.73
C ASP A 292 -10.97 18.09 -3.08
N LYS A 293 -10.84 16.83 -3.51
CA LYS A 293 -11.53 15.69 -2.90
C LYS A 293 -10.75 15.11 -1.73
N VAL A 294 -9.45 14.90 -1.92
CA VAL A 294 -8.54 14.28 -0.94
C VAL A 294 -8.55 15.03 0.40
N MET A 295 -8.53 16.37 0.37
CA MET A 295 -8.41 17.20 1.57
C MET A 295 -9.76 17.75 2.11
N ASN A 296 -10.90 17.20 1.68
CA ASN A 296 -12.21 17.81 1.95
C ASN A 296 -12.79 17.49 3.34
N LEU A 297 -12.99 18.49 4.21
CA LEU A 297 -13.58 18.31 5.56
C LEU A 297 -15.11 18.14 5.61
N SER A 298 -15.80 18.18 4.47
CA SER A 298 -17.27 18.12 4.35
C SER A 298 -17.75 17.04 3.39
N GLY A 299 -16.83 16.30 2.80
CA GLY A 299 -17.09 15.28 1.80
C GLY A 299 -16.43 13.94 2.15
N ASP A 300 -16.37 13.06 1.16
CA ASP A 300 -15.94 11.68 1.33
C ASP A 300 -14.43 11.57 1.37
N SER A 301 -13.85 11.90 2.53
CA SER A 301 -12.39 11.97 2.73
C SER A 301 -11.94 11.44 4.10
N GLY A 302 -10.64 11.15 4.21
CA GLY A 302 -10.00 10.79 5.47
C GLY A 302 -10.10 11.91 6.52
N PRO A 303 -9.78 13.18 6.18
CA PRO A 303 -9.96 14.31 7.08
C PRO A 303 -11.38 14.47 7.62
N TYR A 304 -12.41 14.16 6.83
CA TYR A 304 -13.80 14.18 7.29
C TYR A 304 -14.07 13.14 8.40
N LEU A 305 -13.53 11.93 8.26
CA LEU A 305 -13.63 10.88 9.29
C LEU A 305 -12.89 11.26 10.57
N GLN A 306 -11.63 11.73 10.45
CA GLN A 306 -10.82 12.18 11.58
C GLN A 306 -11.48 13.36 12.31
N TYR A 307 -12.04 14.31 11.56
CA TYR A 307 -12.78 15.43 12.12
C TYR A 307 -14.06 15.00 12.85
N THR A 308 -14.81 14.05 12.28
CA THR A 308 -16.01 13.50 12.92
C THR A 308 -15.65 12.76 14.22
N TYR A 309 -14.55 12.01 14.21
CA TYR A 309 -14.01 11.37 15.41
C TYR A 309 -13.63 12.40 16.50
N ALA A 310 -12.84 13.43 16.16
CA ALA A 310 -12.47 14.51 17.09
C ALA A 310 -13.70 15.26 17.64
N ARG A 311 -14.73 15.49 16.81
CA ARG A 311 -16.00 16.08 17.22
C ARG A 311 -16.71 15.24 18.28
N CYS A 312 -16.76 13.92 18.09
CA CYS A 312 -17.34 13.03 19.09
C CYS A 312 -16.62 13.14 20.44
N LEU A 313 -15.28 13.15 20.42
CA LEU A 313 -14.47 13.33 21.64
C LEU A 313 -14.75 14.68 22.31
N SER A 314 -14.87 15.76 21.54
CA SER A 314 -15.23 17.07 22.07
C SER A 314 -16.59 17.08 22.81
N VAL A 315 -17.56 16.28 22.36
CA VAL A 315 -18.84 16.11 23.08
C VAL A 315 -18.62 15.39 24.41
N LEU A 316 -17.83 14.32 24.42
CA LEU A 316 -17.52 13.54 25.62
C LEU A 316 -16.70 14.34 26.65
N ASP A 317 -15.86 15.27 26.18
CA ASP A 317 -15.10 16.16 27.04
C ASP A 317 -15.99 17.17 27.76
N LYS A 318 -17.00 17.71 27.06
CA LYS A 318 -17.92 18.73 27.58
C LYS A 318 -18.96 18.21 28.57
N THR A 319 -19.34 16.93 28.51
CA THR A 319 -20.31 16.38 29.46
C THR A 319 -19.72 16.23 30.87
N LYS A 320 -20.57 16.41 31.88
CA LYS A 320 -20.27 16.12 33.29
C LYS A 320 -20.39 14.62 33.62
N ILE A 321 -21.01 13.82 32.73
CA ILE A 321 -21.26 12.39 32.92
C ILE A 321 -20.08 11.60 32.36
N LYS A 322 -19.06 11.36 33.19
CA LYS A 322 -17.83 10.67 32.77
C LYS A 322 -17.93 9.14 32.77
N GLU A 323 -18.76 8.54 33.61
CA GLU A 323 -18.91 7.08 33.69
C GLU A 323 -20.33 6.64 33.37
N THR A 324 -20.49 5.97 32.24
CA THR A 324 -21.61 5.05 31.95
C THR A 324 -21.18 4.18 30.77
N LYS A 325 -20.64 2.98 31.05
CA LYS A 325 -20.26 2.02 30.00
C LYS A 325 -21.47 1.32 29.37
N ASN A 326 -22.56 1.19 30.13
CA ASN A 326 -23.77 0.48 29.72
C ASN A 326 -24.98 1.43 29.75
N ILE A 327 -25.92 1.22 28.82
CA ILE A 327 -27.24 1.83 28.90
C ILE A 327 -27.97 1.21 30.08
N ILE A 328 -28.44 2.05 31.01
CA ILE A 328 -29.28 1.62 32.13
C ILE A 328 -30.77 1.75 31.75
N ASN A 329 -31.13 2.78 30.98
CA ASN A 329 -32.49 3.02 30.49
C ASN A 329 -32.46 3.47 29.01
N ILE A 330 -33.26 2.82 28.17
CA ILE A 330 -33.54 3.26 26.81
C ILE A 330 -34.72 4.24 26.87
N PRO A 331 -34.66 5.41 26.19
CA PRO A 331 -35.80 6.31 26.11
C PRO A 331 -37.03 5.62 25.51
N GLU A 332 -38.24 5.92 26.02
CA GLU A 332 -39.50 5.38 25.47
C GLU A 332 -39.70 5.74 23.99
N LYS A 333 -39.10 6.84 23.55
CA LYS A 333 -39.14 7.30 22.16
C LYS A 333 -37.76 7.74 21.72
N ILE A 334 -37.26 7.12 20.65
CA ILE A 334 -36.06 7.54 19.92
C ILE A 334 -36.48 8.29 18.65
N ASN A 335 -35.66 9.23 18.19
CA ASN A 335 -35.91 9.91 16.92
C ASN A 335 -35.34 9.13 15.72
N LEU A 336 -35.72 9.56 14.51
CA LEU A 336 -35.34 8.87 13.28
C LEU A 336 -33.83 8.85 13.06
N GLU A 337 -33.12 9.92 13.43
CA GLU A 337 -31.67 10.03 13.30
C GLU A 337 -30.93 9.12 14.28
N GLU A 338 -31.40 9.02 15.54
CA GLU A 338 -30.90 8.07 16.53
C GLU A 338 -31.11 6.63 16.06
N GLU A 339 -32.30 6.31 15.56
CA GLU A 339 -32.62 4.98 15.04
C GLU A 339 -31.76 4.61 13.82
N ALA A 340 -31.57 5.55 12.89
CA ALA A 340 -30.72 5.34 11.72
C ALA A 340 -29.26 5.09 12.11
N LEU A 341 -28.71 5.88 13.04
CA LEU A 341 -27.35 5.71 13.54
C LEU A 341 -27.18 4.36 14.25
N ILE A 342 -28.13 3.95 15.09
CA ILE A 342 -28.10 2.63 15.76
C ILE A 342 -28.03 1.49 14.75
N LYS A 343 -28.91 1.54 13.73
CA LYS A 343 -28.95 0.51 12.69
C LYS A 343 -27.64 0.42 11.92
N GLU A 344 -27.00 1.56 11.65
CA GLU A 344 -25.72 1.55 10.95
C GLU A 344 -24.59 1.02 11.83
N LEU A 345 -24.49 1.48 13.08
CA LEU A 345 -23.49 0.99 14.04
C LEU A 345 -23.56 -0.53 14.26
N TYR A 346 -24.76 -1.12 14.19
CA TYR A 346 -24.97 -2.56 14.34
C TYR A 346 -24.33 -3.38 13.21
N LYS A 347 -24.10 -2.79 12.02
CA LYS A 347 -23.55 -3.49 10.86
C LYS A 347 -22.02 -3.61 10.88
N PHE A 348 -21.34 -3.10 11.91
CA PHE A 348 -19.87 -3.01 11.87
C PHE A 348 -19.19 -4.37 11.65
N GLU A 349 -19.62 -5.40 12.38
CA GLU A 349 -19.06 -6.74 12.25
C GLU A 349 -19.28 -7.33 10.85
N GLU A 350 -20.49 -7.20 10.31
CA GLU A 350 -20.83 -7.62 8.94
C GLU A 350 -19.92 -6.94 7.91
N LYS A 351 -19.64 -5.64 8.08
CA LYS A 351 -18.77 -4.88 7.16
C LYS A 351 -17.31 -5.29 7.26
N ILE A 352 -16.83 -5.70 8.43
CA ILE A 352 -15.49 -6.28 8.59
C ILE A 352 -15.38 -7.61 7.85
N ILE A 353 -16.39 -8.48 7.99
CA ILE A 353 -16.43 -9.76 7.30
C ILE A 353 -16.48 -9.54 5.78
N GLU A 354 -17.38 -8.67 5.31
CA GLU A 354 -17.51 -8.33 3.89
C GLU A 354 -16.18 -7.80 3.32
N ALA A 355 -15.49 -6.90 4.02
CA ALA A 355 -14.21 -6.35 3.58
C ALA A 355 -13.13 -7.45 3.43
N ALA A 356 -13.10 -8.40 4.36
CA ALA A 356 -12.15 -9.51 4.34
C ALA A 356 -12.45 -10.50 3.19
N GLU A 357 -13.73 -10.85 2.98
CA GLU A 357 -14.16 -11.74 1.90
C GLU A 357 -13.91 -11.13 0.52
N ARG A 358 -14.10 -9.81 0.39
CA ARG A 358 -13.88 -9.07 -0.86
C ARG A 358 -12.42 -8.66 -1.09
N PHE A 359 -11.55 -8.82 -0.09
CA PHE A 359 -10.20 -8.27 -0.09
C PHE A 359 -10.17 -6.77 -0.44
N SER A 360 -11.12 -6.01 0.12
CA SER A 360 -11.37 -4.62 -0.28
C SER A 360 -11.54 -3.70 0.94
N PRO A 361 -10.57 -2.80 1.21
CA PRO A 361 -10.69 -1.82 2.28
C PRO A 361 -11.77 -0.77 2.01
N ALA A 362 -12.21 -0.61 0.75
CA ALA A 362 -13.26 0.32 0.36
C ALA A 362 -14.57 0.07 1.09
N VAL A 363 -14.87 -1.19 1.41
CA VAL A 363 -16.06 -1.57 2.20
C VAL A 363 -16.05 -0.89 3.56
N ILE A 364 -14.88 -0.88 4.24
CA ILE A 364 -14.71 -0.20 5.53
C ILE A 364 -14.78 1.31 5.35
N ALA A 365 -14.07 1.85 4.36
CA ALA A 365 -14.07 3.29 4.10
C ALA A 365 -15.47 3.85 3.84
N GLU A 366 -16.25 3.21 2.96
CA GLU A 366 -17.63 3.58 2.64
C GLU A 366 -18.55 3.46 3.87
N TYR A 367 -18.40 2.39 4.65
CA TYR A 367 -19.17 2.20 5.89
C TYR A 367 -18.88 3.31 6.91
N LEU A 368 -17.61 3.64 7.16
CA LEU A 368 -17.25 4.70 8.11
C LEU A 368 -17.76 6.07 7.67
N LEU A 369 -17.77 6.36 6.36
CA LEU A 369 -18.42 7.56 5.83
C LEU A 369 -19.92 7.58 6.12
N GLY A 370 -20.60 6.45 5.96
CA GLY A 370 -22.01 6.28 6.33
C GLY A 370 -22.26 6.59 7.81
N VAL A 371 -21.47 5.98 8.71
CA VAL A 371 -21.53 6.25 10.15
C VAL A 371 -21.29 7.73 10.47
N ALA A 372 -20.25 8.32 9.87
CA ALA A 372 -19.90 9.72 10.11
C ALA A 372 -21.00 10.69 9.65
N ARG A 373 -21.61 10.44 8.48
CA ARG A 373 -22.74 11.24 7.97
C ARG A 373 -23.95 11.17 8.89
N LEU A 374 -24.35 9.96 9.28
CA LEU A 374 -25.50 9.76 10.18
C LEU A 374 -25.26 10.38 11.56
N PHE A 375 -24.04 10.24 12.11
CA PHE A 375 -23.68 10.90 13.36
C PHE A 375 -23.76 12.42 13.25
N ASN A 376 -23.22 12.99 12.17
CA ASN A 376 -23.21 14.44 11.99
C ASN A 376 -24.62 15.01 11.79
N GLU A 377 -25.51 14.27 11.13
CA GLU A 377 -26.93 14.62 11.03
C GLU A 377 -27.63 14.58 12.39
N PHE A 378 -27.43 13.49 13.16
CA PHE A 378 -27.93 13.37 14.53
C PHE A 378 -27.44 14.53 15.41
N TYR A 379 -26.14 14.81 15.40
CA TYR A 379 -25.50 15.88 16.17
C TYR A 379 -26.04 17.27 15.80
N GLY A 380 -26.30 17.51 14.51
CA GLY A 380 -26.80 18.79 14.01
C GLY A 380 -28.26 19.05 14.36
N LYS A 381 -29.09 18.00 14.48
CA LYS A 381 -30.54 18.12 14.74
C LYS A 381 -30.90 18.01 16.22
N HIS A 382 -30.14 17.23 16.99
CA HIS A 382 -30.50 16.88 18.37
C HIS A 382 -29.40 17.25 19.35
N ARG A 383 -29.74 18.10 20.34
CA ARG A 383 -28.81 18.44 21.42
C ARG A 383 -28.52 17.20 22.27
N ILE A 384 -27.24 16.95 22.58
CA ILE A 384 -26.83 15.76 23.35
C ILE A 384 -26.77 16.08 24.85
N ILE A 385 -26.06 17.16 25.22
CA ILE A 385 -25.78 17.52 26.63
C ILE A 385 -26.91 18.38 27.21
N ASP A 386 -27.16 18.25 28.51
CA ASP A 386 -28.21 18.92 29.28
C ASP A 386 -29.61 18.55 28.81
N GLN A 387 -29.82 17.27 28.47
CA GLN A 387 -31.10 16.73 28.01
C GLN A 387 -31.50 15.51 28.85
N LYS A 388 -32.80 15.18 28.86
CA LYS A 388 -33.31 13.99 29.57
C LYS A 388 -32.70 12.69 29.02
N GLU A 389 -32.43 12.66 27.72
CA GLU A 389 -31.87 11.53 26.99
C GLU A 389 -30.33 11.55 26.94
N GLU A 390 -29.66 12.45 27.68
CA GLU A 390 -28.20 12.66 27.59
C GLU A 390 -27.41 11.36 27.75
N VAL A 391 -27.75 10.51 28.74
CA VAL A 391 -27.06 9.24 28.97
C VAL A 391 -27.12 8.31 27.75
N PHE A 392 -28.30 8.21 27.12
CA PHE A 392 -28.50 7.39 25.92
C PHE A 392 -27.76 7.98 24.71
N ARG A 393 -27.84 9.29 24.50
CA ARG A 393 -27.13 9.97 23.41
C ARG A 393 -25.62 9.89 23.56
N LEU A 394 -25.09 10.00 24.78
CA LEU A 394 -23.68 9.80 25.07
C LEU A 394 -23.23 8.36 24.81
N PHE A 395 -24.09 7.37 25.04
CA PHE A 395 -23.81 5.99 24.62
C PHE A 395 -23.62 5.90 23.11
N LEU A 396 -24.53 6.48 22.30
CA LEU A 396 -24.38 6.51 20.84
C LEU A 396 -23.09 7.21 20.40
N VAL A 397 -22.73 8.33 21.05
CA VAL A 397 -21.46 9.03 20.80
C VAL A 397 -20.27 8.12 21.09
N ARG A 398 -20.25 7.42 22.24
CA ARG A 398 -19.16 6.50 22.61
C ARG A 398 -19.06 5.32 21.65
N THR A 399 -20.19 4.72 21.26
CA THR A 399 -20.19 3.64 20.26
C THR A 399 -19.68 4.12 18.92
N THR A 400 -20.05 5.33 18.49
CA THR A 400 -19.53 5.96 17.28
C THR A 400 -18.01 6.19 17.37
N VAL A 401 -17.50 6.67 18.50
CA VAL A 401 -16.06 6.80 18.77
C VAL A 401 -15.36 5.46 18.61
N SER A 402 -15.88 4.39 19.22
CA SER A 402 -15.30 3.06 19.11
C SER A 402 -15.28 2.55 17.67
N VAL A 403 -16.41 2.65 16.95
CA VAL A 403 -16.51 2.19 15.55
C VAL A 403 -15.56 2.96 14.65
N LEU A 404 -15.53 4.29 14.75
CA LEU A 404 -14.60 5.12 13.97
C LEU A 404 -13.14 4.83 14.35
N ALA A 405 -12.84 4.64 15.64
CA ALA A 405 -11.48 4.33 16.08
C ALA A 405 -10.97 3.02 15.50
N PHE A 406 -11.76 1.95 15.63
CA PHE A 406 -11.39 0.63 15.09
C PHE A 406 -11.35 0.64 13.56
N GLY A 407 -12.31 1.30 12.91
CA GLY A 407 -12.35 1.40 11.46
C GLY A 407 -11.16 2.16 10.88
N LEU A 408 -10.78 3.30 11.47
CA LEU A 408 -9.59 4.05 11.05
C LEU A 408 -8.31 3.22 11.24
N GLU A 409 -8.22 2.47 12.34
CA GLU A 409 -7.10 1.57 12.61
C GLU A 409 -7.00 0.43 11.58
N LEU A 410 -8.13 -0.16 11.16
CA LEU A 410 -8.17 -1.16 10.08
C LEU A 410 -7.70 -0.58 8.72
N LEU A 411 -7.93 0.72 8.48
CA LEU A 411 -7.44 1.44 7.30
C LEU A 411 -5.99 1.94 7.48
N GLY A 412 -5.37 1.70 8.64
CA GLY A 412 -4.06 2.25 9.00
C GLY A 412 -4.02 3.78 9.04
N ILE A 413 -5.15 4.44 9.27
CA ILE A 413 -5.26 5.89 9.38
C ILE A 413 -5.18 6.28 10.85
N GLU A 414 -4.30 7.21 11.17
CA GLU A 414 -4.15 7.68 12.54
C GLU A 414 -5.36 8.51 13.01
N LYS A 415 -5.73 8.32 14.27
CA LYS A 415 -6.81 9.04 14.95
C LYS A 415 -6.33 10.42 15.39
N ILE A 416 -7.24 11.39 15.41
CA ILE A 416 -6.96 12.77 15.86
C ILE A 416 -7.89 13.12 17.00
N GLU A 417 -7.34 13.47 18.16
CA GLU A 417 -8.16 13.79 19.33
C GLU A 417 -8.76 15.21 19.28
N LYS A 418 -8.07 16.14 18.62
CA LYS A 418 -8.46 17.54 18.49
C LYS A 418 -8.13 18.04 17.09
N MET A 419 -9.09 18.71 16.44
CA MET A 419 -8.96 19.23 15.08
C MET A 419 -9.75 20.54 14.91
#